data_AF-D5HNL1-F1
#
_entry.id   AF-D5HNL1-F1
#
_cell.length_a   1.000
_cell.length_b   1.000
_cell.length_c   1.000
_cell.angle_alpha   90.00
_cell.angle_beta   90.00
_cell.angle_gamma   90.00
#
_symmetry.space_group_name_H-M   'P 1'
#
loop_
_entity.id
_entity.type
_entity.pdbx_description
1 polymer ?
#
loop_
_entity_poly.entity_id
_entity_poly.type
_entity_poly.pdbx_seq_one_letter_code
_entity_poly.pdbx_strand_id
1 'polypeptide(L)' 'IYRTERHQTVKDANPDAKNNDISKILGRQWQLESDDVRDEYKKKSDDIKEEFMRLYPDYKYQ' A
#
# COMPACT_ATOMS: atom_id res chain seq x y z
N ILE A 1 -2.70 -1.21 -0.71
CA ILE A 1 -2.17 -1.73 -2.00
C ILE A 1 -0.68 -2.04 -1.87
N TYR A 2 0.21 -1.04 -1.85
CA TYR A 2 1.67 -1.21 -1.75
C TYR A 2 2.14 -2.22 -0.68
N ARG A 3 1.69 -2.03 0.57
CA ARG A 3 2.04 -2.92 1.70
C ARG A 3 1.63 -4.35 1.40
N THR A 4 0.41 -4.57 0.95
CA THR A 4 -0.16 -5.90 0.69
C THR A 4 0.67 -6.65 -0.34
N GLU A 5 1.05 -5.98 -1.43
CA GLU A 5 1.85 -6.59 -2.50
C GLU A 5 3.27 -6.93 -2.05
N ARG A 6 3.94 -6.04 -1.32
CA ARG A 6 5.34 -6.23 -0.90
C ARG A 6 5.50 -6.99 0.42
N HIS A 7 4.43 -7.23 1.17
CA HIS A 7 4.50 -7.86 2.48
C HIS A 7 5.13 -9.26 2.40
N GLN A 8 4.65 -10.08 1.45
CA GLN A 8 5.15 -11.44 1.28
C GLN A 8 6.63 -11.44 0.92
N THR A 9 7.05 -10.61 -0.03
CA THR A 9 8.47 -10.48 -0.41
C THR A 9 9.35 -10.09 0.77
N VAL A 10 8.91 -9.15 1.62
CA VAL A 10 9.68 -8.75 2.81
C VAL A 10 9.69 -9.86 3.86
N LYS A 11 8.59 -10.61 4.02
CA LYS A 11 8.51 -11.76 4.92
C LYS A 11 9.40 -12.91 4.46
N ASP A 12 9.46 -13.18 3.16
CA ASP A 12 10.30 -14.23 2.59
C ASP A 12 11.79 -13.87 2.71
N ALA A 13 12.14 -12.60 2.51
CA ALA A 13 13.49 -12.11 2.74
C ALA A 13 13.86 -12.03 4.23
N ASN A 14 12.88 -11.94 5.13
CA ASN A 14 13.08 -11.89 6.58
C ASN A 14 12.10 -12.85 7.30
N PRO A 15 12.33 -14.17 7.22
CA PRO A 15 11.39 -15.17 7.75
C PRO A 15 11.11 -14.99 9.24
N ASP A 16 12.10 -14.54 10.01
CA ASP A 16 11.99 -14.34 11.46
C ASP A 16 11.45 -12.95 11.84
N ALA A 17 11.30 -12.03 10.88
CA ALA A 17 10.81 -10.70 11.17
C ALA A 17 9.35 -10.74 11.66
N LYS A 18 9.09 -10.01 12.74
CA LYS A 18 7.74 -9.81 13.25
C LYS A 18 7.01 -8.82 12.35
N ASN A 19 5.69 -8.85 12.38
CA ASN A 19 4.86 -7.95 11.58
C ASN A 19 5.19 -6.45 11.82
N ASN A 20 5.58 -6.08 13.04
CA ASN A 20 6.05 -4.73 13.35
C ASN A 20 7.34 -4.37 12.60
N ASP A 21 8.29 -5.28 12.51
CA ASP A 21 9.56 -5.05 11.81
C ASP A 21 9.33 -4.96 10.30
N ILE A 22 8.46 -5.83 9.75
CA ILE A 22 8.04 -5.76 8.34
C ILE A 22 7.38 -4.42 8.04
N SER A 23 6.57 -3.90 8.95
CA SER A 23 5.90 -2.60 8.77
C SER A 23 6.90 -1.44 8.78
N LYS A 24 7.94 -1.49 9.63
CA LYS A 24 9.04 -0.52 9.62
C LYS A 24 9.86 -0.60 8.32
N ILE A 25 10.18 -1.81 7.86
CA ILE A 25 10.93 -2.04 6.61
C ILE A 25 10.15 -1.48 5.42
N LEU A 26 8.86 -1.83 5.30
CA LEU A 26 8.01 -1.36 4.20
C LEU A 26 7.82 0.17 4.23
N GLY A 27 7.71 0.76 5.43
CA GLY A 27 7.64 2.22 5.57
C GLY A 27 8.91 2.91 5.06
N ARG A 28 10.09 2.37 5.40
CA ARG A 28 11.37 2.88 4.88
C ARG A 28 11.50 2.66 3.37
N GLN A 29 11.12 1.48 2.86
CA GLN A 29 11.14 1.22 1.42
C GLN A 29 10.26 2.20 0.66
N TRP A 30 9.04 2.47 1.14
CA TRP A 30 8.16 3.45 0.53
C TRP A 30 8.75 4.86 0.49
N GLN A 31 9.45 5.28 1.56
CA GLN A 31 10.11 6.59 1.59
C GLN A 31 11.29 6.70 0.62
N LEU A 32 11.96 5.58 0.33
CA LEU A 32 13.10 5.51 -0.59
C LEU A 32 12.67 5.19 -2.03
N GLU A 33 11.40 4.88 -2.25
CA GLU A 33 10.87 4.52 -3.55
C GLU A 33 10.82 5.77 -4.46
N SER A 34 10.97 5.54 -5.76
CA SER A 34 10.92 6.62 -6.76
C SER A 34 9.56 7.33 -6.79
N ASP A 35 9.55 8.59 -7.24
CA ASP A 35 8.32 9.35 -7.42
C ASP A 35 7.37 8.65 -8.40
N ASP A 36 7.88 8.09 -9.50
CA ASP A 36 7.09 7.37 -10.51
C ASP A 36 6.28 6.22 -9.90
N VAL A 37 6.93 5.39 -9.07
CA VAL A 37 6.26 4.28 -8.40
C VAL A 37 5.24 4.79 -7.40
N ARG A 38 5.58 5.84 -6.63
CA ARG A 38 4.64 6.43 -5.67
C ARG A 38 3.41 6.98 -6.35
N ASP A 39 3.57 7.63 -7.50
CA ASP A 39 2.49 8.15 -8.32
C ASP A 39 1.64 7.04 -8.93
N GLU A 40 2.23 5.92 -9.36
CA GLU A 40 1.47 4.76 -9.81
C GLU A 40 0.56 4.21 -8.70
N TYR A 41 1.08 4.06 -7.48
CA TYR A 41 0.27 3.59 -6.35
C TYR A 41 -0.78 4.60 -5.91
N LYS A 42 -0.48 5.90 -6.03
CA LYS A 42 -1.46 6.96 -5.78
C LYS A 42 -2.60 6.89 -6.78
N LYS A 43 -2.28 6.76 -8.08
CA LYS A 43 -3.29 6.58 -9.13
C LYS A 43 -4.15 5.34 -8.89
N LYS A 44 -3.55 4.19 -8.59
CA LYS A 44 -4.31 2.98 -8.22
C LYS A 44 -5.23 3.21 -7.03
N SER A 45 -4.79 3.97 -6.02
CA SER A 45 -5.61 4.30 -4.86
C SER A 45 -6.77 5.23 -5.23
N ASP A 46 -6.54 6.18 -6.12
CA ASP A 46 -7.56 7.10 -6.60
C ASP A 46 -8.60 6.36 -7.47
N ASP A 47 -8.16 5.48 -8.38
CA ASP A 47 -9.03 4.64 -9.21
C ASP A 47 -9.96 3.76 -8.35
N ILE A 48 -9.42 3.11 -7.32
CA ILE A 48 -10.22 2.29 -6.38
C ILE A 48 -11.21 3.17 -5.62
N LYS A 49 -10.80 4.37 -5.21
CA LYS A 49 -11.68 5.30 -4.49
C LYS A 49 -12.81 5.77 -5.39
N GLU A 50 -12.53 6.11 -6.65
CA GLU A 50 -13.54 6.52 -7.62
C GLU A 50 -14.53 5.39 -7.91
N GLU A 51 -14.02 4.17 -8.15
CA GLU A 51 -14.86 2.99 -8.34
C GLU A 51 -15.74 2.73 -7.13
N PHE A 52 -15.16 2.83 -5.93
CA PHE A 52 -15.90 2.66 -4.68
C PHE A 52 -17.01 3.72 -4.53
N MET A 53 -16.72 5.00 -4.78
CA MET A 53 -17.73 6.07 -4.72
C MET A 53 -18.83 5.89 -5.78
N ARG A 54 -18.48 5.37 -6.96
CA ARG A 54 -19.46 5.05 -8.00
C ARG A 54 -20.38 3.89 -7.59
N LEU A 55 -19.83 2.86 -6.96
CA LEU A 55 -20.58 1.69 -6.49
C LEU A 55 -21.41 2.00 -5.24
N TYR A 56 -20.93 2.91 -4.39
CA TYR A 56 -21.56 3.30 -3.14
C TYR A 56 -21.77 4.82 -3.11
N PRO A 57 -22.70 5.36 -3.92
CA PRO A 57 -22.92 6.80 -4.02
C PRO A 57 -23.41 7.45 -2.71
N ASP A 58 -24.02 6.67 -1.82
CA ASP A 58 -24.48 7.11 -0.50
C ASP A 58 -23.42 6.95 0.59
N TYR A 59 -22.22 6.45 0.26
CA TYR A 59 -21.15 6.28 1.24
C TYR A 59 -20.60 7.63 1.68
N LYS A 60 -20.79 7.95 2.97
CA LYS A 60 -20.12 9.06 3.64
C LYS A 60 -19.14 8.52 4.66
N TYR A 61 -17.87 8.87 4.47
CA TYR A 61 -16.85 8.67 5.49
C TYR A 61 -17.14 9.63 6.66
N GLN A 62 -17.42 9.09 7.85
CA GLN A 62 -17.62 9.85 9.10
C GLN A 62 -16.31 9.96 9.89
#